data_AF-A0A2H6AZS0-F1
#
_entry.id   AF-A0A2H6AZS0-F1
#
_cell.length_a   1.000
_cell.length_b   1.000
_cell.length_c   1.000
_cell.angle_alpha   90.00
_cell.angle_beta   90.00
_cell.angle_gamma   90.00
#
_symmetry.space_group_name_H-M   'P 1'
#
loop_
_entity.id
_entity.type
_entity.pdbx_description
1 polymer ?
#
loop_
_entity_poly.entity_id
_entity_poly.type
_entity_poly.pdbx_seq_one_letter_code
_entity_poly.pdbx_strand_id
1 'polypeptide(L)'
;MRGALVGLVLALLSFAGRELSAAGEPSRGELASRTAFRVCADPDNLPFSNAAGEGFENRIAELFAAELGLPVEYTWHPQTLGFIANTLRSYRCDVIIGTSAVHELVQNTRSYYRSTYVLVYRAEDRDRFSSLDSPLVGIARIGVVANTPPAALLVRRGLIANVRSYDLQVDTRIRHPAREAVEAVASGELDMALVWGPIGGYFAARSPVPLEWVPVASEPGSPPMDYRITMGVRFGETEWLDTLNELIRKKSREIEAILADYGVPLLDRNGRLMNPPPWLASPQRQGQLFDPLGYRIADYRAPVPDAPEGVSAAATSEVVALLRDGALALDVFPASPRPPGRPADALWLPPKRETIAGAVWLPNVGLGILPPDTAAYLRAALAALTGGDRARPLVFFCERDCWMSWNAARRARHELGFTRVFWYGDGTDGWREGGHPLVSTTPYEVPPHTQ
;
A
#
# COMPACT_ATOMS: atom_id res chain seq x y z
N MET A 1 26.49 50.38 -70.24
CA MET A 1 27.78 49.70 -70.50
C MET A 1 28.62 49.77 -69.24
N ARG A 2 29.13 48.62 -68.76
CA ARG A 2 30.31 48.41 -67.88
C ARG A 2 30.36 49.27 -66.60
N GLY A 3 30.13 48.75 -65.39
CA GLY A 3 30.90 47.69 -64.73
C GLY A 3 32.06 48.32 -63.94
N ALA A 4 32.00 48.31 -62.60
CA ALA A 4 33.15 48.51 -61.72
C ALA A 4 32.89 47.88 -60.34
N LEU A 5 33.85 47.05 -59.92
CA LEU A 5 33.98 46.33 -58.65
C LEU A 5 34.52 47.25 -57.53
N VAL A 6 34.67 46.65 -56.33
CA VAL A 6 35.42 47.10 -55.12
C VAL A 6 34.52 47.88 -54.14
N GLY A 7 34.44 47.61 -52.84
CA GLY A 7 35.26 46.84 -51.90
C GLY A 7 34.62 46.85 -50.51
N LEU A 8 35.00 45.86 -49.70
CA LEU A 8 34.59 45.50 -48.35
C LEU A 8 34.95 46.56 -47.27
N VAL A 9 34.03 46.98 -46.38
CA VAL A 9 34.33 47.36 -44.98
C VAL A 9 33.10 47.11 -44.07
N LEU A 10 33.32 46.32 -43.00
CA LEU A 10 32.45 46.09 -41.85
C LEU A 10 32.09 47.39 -41.09
N ALA A 11 30.83 47.53 -40.68
CA ALA A 11 30.49 48.27 -39.47
C ALA A 11 29.34 47.55 -38.73
N LEU A 12 29.72 46.84 -37.67
CA LEU A 12 28.85 46.31 -36.63
C LEU A 12 28.12 47.45 -35.93
N LEU A 13 26.78 47.45 -35.99
CA LEU A 13 25.93 48.19 -35.05
C LEU A 13 24.95 47.20 -34.42
N SER A 14 25.40 46.66 -33.29
CA SER A 14 24.62 45.86 -32.35
C SER A 14 23.54 46.73 -31.70
N PHE A 15 22.31 46.68 -32.23
CA PHE A 15 21.14 47.02 -31.42
C PHE A 15 20.76 45.80 -30.60
N ALA A 16 21.24 45.77 -29.35
CA ALA A 16 20.76 44.87 -28.33
C ALA A 16 19.30 45.23 -27.99
N GLY A 17 18.36 44.70 -28.77
CA GLY A 17 16.98 44.57 -28.34
C GLY A 17 16.95 43.57 -27.18
N ARG A 18 16.89 44.08 -25.95
CA ARG A 18 16.44 43.29 -24.80
C ARG A 18 14.99 42.91 -25.07
N GLU A 19 14.77 41.71 -25.59
CA GLU A 19 13.48 41.05 -25.42
C GLU A 19 13.28 40.85 -23.93
N LEU A 20 12.47 41.74 -23.35
CA LEU A 20 11.82 41.48 -22.08
C LEU A 20 10.96 40.23 -22.35
N SER A 21 11.42 39.05 -21.91
CA SER A 21 10.55 37.89 -21.81
C SER A 21 9.33 38.32 -21.00
N ALA A 22 8.19 38.45 -21.67
CA ALA A 22 6.92 38.59 -21.00
C ALA A 22 6.79 37.39 -20.04
N ALA A 23 6.73 37.68 -18.74
CA ALA A 23 6.17 36.74 -17.80
C ALA A 23 4.80 36.32 -18.36
N GLY A 24 4.59 35.02 -18.52
CA GLY A 24 3.35 34.48 -19.10
C GLY A 24 2.14 35.11 -18.43
N GLU A 25 1.24 35.70 -19.22
CA GLU A 25 -0.06 36.10 -18.71
C GLU A 25 -0.74 34.86 -18.10
N PRO A 26 -1.29 34.94 -16.88
CA PRO A 26 -2.12 33.85 -16.35
C PRO A 26 -3.30 33.63 -17.30
N SER A 27 -3.59 32.36 -17.56
CA SER A 27 -4.69 31.85 -18.37
C SER A 27 -5.95 32.68 -18.11
N ARG A 28 -6.39 33.43 -19.12
CA ARG A 28 -7.58 34.30 -19.07
C ARG A 28 -8.91 33.53 -18.93
N GLY A 29 -8.89 32.25 -18.55
CA GLY A 29 -10.06 31.37 -18.46
C GLY A 29 -10.27 30.63 -17.14
N GLU A 30 -9.36 30.71 -16.17
CA GLU A 30 -9.53 30.03 -14.87
C GLU A 30 -10.30 30.89 -13.86
N LEU A 31 -11.26 30.28 -13.17
CA LEU A 31 -12.17 30.96 -12.23
C LEU A 31 -11.79 30.75 -10.76
N ALA A 32 -10.58 30.24 -10.50
CA ALA A 32 -10.04 30.12 -9.15
C ALA A 32 -9.85 31.52 -8.53
N SER A 33 -10.26 31.67 -7.28
CA SER A 33 -10.17 32.94 -6.55
C SER A 33 -8.72 33.35 -6.32
N ARG A 34 -8.46 34.66 -6.42
CA ARG A 34 -7.16 35.28 -6.11
C ARG A 34 -7.14 35.99 -4.75
N THR A 35 -8.26 36.01 -4.04
CA THR A 35 -8.42 36.75 -2.78
C THR A 35 -8.68 35.85 -1.58
N ALA A 36 -9.00 34.58 -1.81
CA ALA A 36 -9.23 33.58 -0.78
C ALA A 36 -8.97 32.17 -1.32
N PHE A 37 -8.50 31.28 -0.46
CA PHE A 37 -8.44 29.84 -0.72
C PHE A 37 -9.83 29.24 -0.45
N ARG A 38 -10.67 29.18 -1.48
CA ARG A 38 -12.08 28.77 -1.34
C ARG A 38 -12.25 27.25 -1.35
N VAL A 39 -12.69 26.67 -0.24
CA VAL A 39 -12.76 25.22 -0.05
C VAL A 39 -14.20 24.73 0.02
N CYS A 40 -14.51 23.66 -0.71
CA CYS A 40 -15.76 22.92 -0.57
C CYS A 40 -15.58 21.90 0.56
N ALA A 41 -16.37 21.98 1.63
CA ALA A 41 -16.18 21.13 2.80
C ALA A 41 -17.51 20.75 3.46
N ASP A 42 -17.47 19.69 4.27
CA ASP A 42 -18.60 19.23 5.05
C ASP A 42 -18.61 19.93 6.42
N PRO A 43 -19.75 20.52 6.86
CA PRO A 43 -19.79 21.24 8.13
C PRO A 43 -19.73 20.34 9.37
N ASP A 44 -19.90 19.03 9.25
CA ASP A 44 -19.99 18.13 10.41
C ASP A 44 -19.51 16.70 10.11
N ASN A 45 -18.30 16.55 9.57
CA ASN A 45 -17.76 15.26 9.14
C ASN A 45 -16.35 15.02 9.71
N LEU A 46 -16.20 15.13 11.04
CA LEU A 46 -14.95 14.73 11.68
C LEU A 46 -14.65 13.25 11.37
N PRO A 47 -13.37 12.91 11.10
CA PRO A 47 -12.18 13.75 11.29
C PRO A 47 -11.79 14.65 10.11
N PHE A 48 -12.52 14.61 8.99
CA PHE A 48 -12.16 15.32 7.77
C PHE A 48 -12.30 16.84 7.95
N SER A 49 -13.52 17.31 8.13
CA SER A 49 -13.81 18.74 8.30
C SER A 49 -15.03 18.98 9.17
N ASN A 50 -15.09 20.15 9.81
CA ASN A 50 -16.31 20.68 10.38
C ASN A 50 -16.30 22.22 10.38
N ALA A 51 -17.45 22.83 10.67
CA ALA A 51 -17.62 24.29 10.69
C ALA A 51 -16.79 24.99 11.79
N ALA A 52 -16.34 24.25 12.81
CA ALA A 52 -15.47 24.74 13.87
C ALA A 52 -13.97 24.72 13.49
N GLY A 53 -13.61 24.13 12.33
CA GLY A 53 -12.23 24.08 11.86
C GLY A 53 -11.37 23.00 12.53
N GLU A 54 -11.99 21.99 13.15
CA GLU A 54 -11.31 20.99 13.99
C GLU A 54 -10.80 19.78 13.20
N GLY A 55 -11.18 19.65 11.91
CA GLY A 55 -10.80 18.53 11.06
C GLY A 55 -9.40 18.64 10.46
N PHE A 56 -8.83 17.51 10.04
CA PHE A 56 -7.51 17.51 9.41
C PHE A 56 -7.53 18.18 8.02
N GLU A 57 -8.63 18.08 7.27
CA GLU A 57 -8.78 18.79 5.99
C GLU A 57 -8.90 20.30 6.23
N ASN A 58 -9.45 20.72 7.37
CA ASN A 58 -9.39 22.13 7.77
C ASN A 58 -7.94 22.57 7.98
N ARG A 59 -7.15 21.82 8.77
CA ARG A 59 -5.73 22.13 8.99
C ARG A 59 -4.90 22.13 7.71
N ILE A 60 -5.18 21.22 6.77
CA ILE A 60 -4.50 21.20 5.45
C ILE A 60 -4.90 22.43 4.61
N ALA A 61 -6.17 22.82 4.61
CA ALA A 61 -6.62 24.03 3.92
C ALA A 61 -5.93 25.29 4.48
N GLU A 62 -5.85 25.43 5.81
CA GLU A 62 -5.14 26.53 6.46
C GLU A 62 -3.64 26.54 6.12
N LEU A 63 -3.00 25.37 6.10
CA LEU A 63 -1.60 25.22 5.71
C LEU A 63 -1.35 25.72 4.28
N PHE A 64 -2.26 25.44 3.36
CA PHE A 64 -2.14 25.81 1.95
C PHE A 64 -2.44 27.29 1.74
N ALA A 65 -3.49 27.79 2.38
CA ALA A 65 -3.86 29.20 2.32
C ALA A 65 -2.76 30.10 2.90
N ALA A 66 -2.15 29.70 4.02
CA ALA A 66 -1.01 30.41 4.61
C ALA A 66 0.20 30.46 3.67
N GLU A 67 0.49 29.37 2.95
CA GLU A 67 1.58 29.34 1.96
C GLU A 67 1.31 30.24 0.75
N LEU A 68 0.03 30.41 0.38
CA LEU A 68 -0.40 31.31 -0.69
C LEU A 68 -0.59 32.76 -0.23
N GLY A 69 -0.52 33.04 1.07
CA GLY A 69 -0.85 34.37 1.63
C GLY A 69 -2.32 34.74 1.48
N LEU A 70 -3.22 33.75 1.46
CA LEU A 70 -4.66 33.93 1.31
C LEU A 70 -5.40 33.52 2.59
N PRO A 71 -6.55 34.14 2.92
CA PRO A 71 -7.47 33.60 3.92
C PRO A 71 -8.20 32.37 3.38
N VAL A 72 -8.63 31.46 4.26
CA VAL A 72 -9.52 30.35 3.89
C VAL A 72 -10.98 30.81 3.91
N GLU A 73 -11.74 30.40 2.90
CA GLU A 73 -13.20 30.57 2.86
C GLU A 73 -13.87 29.23 2.57
N TYR A 74 -14.86 28.84 3.38
CA TYR A 74 -15.55 27.57 3.21
C TYR A 74 -16.92 27.74 2.55
N THR A 75 -17.22 26.86 1.60
CA THR A 75 -18.59 26.54 1.20
C THR A 75 -18.99 25.22 1.86
N TRP A 76 -19.84 25.33 2.89
CA TRP A 76 -20.33 24.19 3.64
C TRP A 76 -21.48 23.48 2.93
N HIS A 77 -21.32 22.18 2.71
CA HIS A 77 -22.38 21.29 2.23
C HIS A 77 -22.08 19.84 2.66
N PRO A 78 -23.07 19.06 3.12
CA PRO A 78 -22.84 17.64 3.42
C PRO A 78 -22.26 16.88 2.23
N GLN A 79 -21.27 16.02 2.45
CA GLN A 79 -20.61 15.17 1.45
C GLN A 79 -21.50 13.97 1.07
N THR A 80 -22.71 14.26 0.63
CA THR A 80 -23.67 13.30 0.08
C THR A 80 -23.79 13.45 -1.43
N LEU A 81 -24.68 12.65 -2.04
CA LEU A 81 -25.19 12.88 -3.38
C LEU A 81 -25.52 14.37 -3.59
N GLY A 82 -24.94 14.94 -4.65
CA GLY A 82 -25.10 16.35 -5.00
C GLY A 82 -24.03 17.30 -4.45
N PHE A 83 -23.13 16.87 -3.56
CA PHE A 83 -22.07 17.72 -2.99
C PHE A 83 -21.29 18.49 -4.07
N ILE A 84 -20.72 17.80 -5.04
CA ILE A 84 -19.90 18.41 -6.12
C ILE A 84 -20.74 19.34 -7.00
N ALA A 85 -21.99 18.97 -7.30
CA ALA A 85 -22.89 19.77 -8.13
C ALA A 85 -23.25 21.09 -7.44
N ASN A 86 -23.59 21.04 -6.14
CA ASN A 86 -24.04 22.20 -5.37
C ASN A 86 -22.91 23.08 -4.80
N THR A 87 -21.66 22.64 -4.93
CA THR A 87 -20.47 23.36 -4.44
C THR A 87 -19.51 23.71 -5.58
N LEU A 88 -18.58 22.81 -5.89
CA LEU A 88 -17.47 23.00 -6.83
C LEU A 88 -17.95 23.35 -8.25
N ARG A 89 -18.92 22.61 -8.80
CA ARG A 89 -19.46 22.85 -10.16
C ARG A 89 -20.37 24.07 -10.26
N SER A 90 -20.84 24.56 -9.11
CA SER A 90 -21.61 25.81 -9.00
C SER A 90 -20.70 27.01 -8.69
N TYR A 91 -19.37 26.86 -8.82
CA TYR A 91 -18.36 27.93 -8.64
C TYR A 91 -18.36 28.61 -7.27
N ARG A 92 -18.94 27.95 -6.25
CA ARG A 92 -19.02 28.49 -4.89
C ARG A 92 -17.69 28.38 -4.13
N CYS A 93 -16.84 27.44 -4.53
CA CYS A 93 -15.53 27.13 -3.97
C CYS A 93 -14.64 26.55 -5.08
N ASP A 94 -13.34 26.44 -4.87
CA ASP A 94 -12.34 26.13 -5.90
C ASP A 94 -11.62 24.80 -5.71
N VAL A 95 -11.73 24.18 -4.53
CA VAL A 95 -11.04 22.93 -4.24
C VAL A 95 -11.82 22.08 -3.23
N ILE A 96 -11.80 20.77 -3.44
CA ILE A 96 -12.15 19.75 -2.45
C ILE A 96 -10.84 19.17 -1.94
N ILE A 97 -10.60 19.20 -0.61
CA ILE A 97 -9.32 18.79 -0.02
C ILE A 97 -9.09 17.28 -0.17
N GLY A 98 -10.09 16.45 0.11
CA GLY A 98 -9.96 14.99 0.02
C GLY A 98 -11.01 14.37 -0.91
N THR A 99 -10.55 13.66 -1.93
CA THR A 99 -11.35 12.73 -2.71
C THR A 99 -10.52 11.50 -3.08
N SER A 100 -11.16 10.35 -3.31
CA SER A 100 -10.45 9.20 -3.87
C SER A 100 -9.88 9.54 -5.24
N ALA A 101 -8.66 9.09 -5.51
CA ALA A 101 -8.05 9.23 -6.83
C ALA A 101 -8.95 8.66 -7.93
N VAL A 102 -8.93 9.28 -9.11
CA VAL A 102 -9.76 8.89 -10.26
C VAL A 102 -11.26 9.15 -10.02
N HIS A 103 -11.61 10.11 -9.15
CA HIS A 103 -13.00 10.54 -9.01
C HIS A 103 -13.50 11.20 -10.30
N GLU A 104 -14.45 10.56 -10.99
CA GLU A 104 -14.84 10.90 -12.37
C GLU A 104 -15.48 12.29 -12.52
N LEU A 105 -16.01 12.86 -11.43
CA LEU A 105 -16.68 14.17 -11.47
C LEU A 105 -15.74 15.37 -11.27
N VAL A 106 -14.44 15.16 -11.05
CA VAL A 106 -13.46 16.23 -10.80
C VAL A 106 -12.12 15.95 -11.49
N GLN A 107 -11.36 17.00 -11.75
CA GLN A 107 -9.95 16.88 -12.12
C GLN A 107 -9.12 16.67 -10.85
N ASN A 108 -8.31 15.62 -10.82
CA ASN A 108 -7.59 15.18 -9.63
C ASN A 108 -6.16 15.72 -9.62
N THR A 109 -5.68 16.18 -8.46
CA THR A 109 -4.24 16.42 -8.23
C THR A 109 -3.44 15.12 -8.22
N ARG A 110 -2.13 15.24 -8.05
CA ARG A 110 -1.30 14.15 -7.53
C ARG A 110 -1.83 13.71 -6.17
N SER A 111 -1.77 12.41 -5.90
CA SER A 111 -2.17 11.89 -4.59
C SER A 111 -1.19 12.33 -3.51
N TYR A 112 -1.71 12.80 -2.38
CA TYR A 112 -0.89 13.31 -1.28
C TYR A 112 -0.89 12.39 -0.04
N TYR A 113 -1.77 11.39 0.01
CA TYR A 113 -1.62 10.23 0.90
C TYR A 113 -2.35 9.00 0.33
N ARG A 114 -2.09 7.84 0.95
CA ARG A 114 -2.82 6.59 0.72
C ARG A 114 -3.26 6.05 2.06
N SER A 115 -4.50 5.61 2.17
CA SER A 115 -5.04 5.00 3.38
C SER A 115 -5.81 3.73 3.05
N THR A 116 -6.32 3.05 4.06
CA THR A 116 -6.94 1.73 3.96
C THR A 116 -8.18 1.62 4.83
N TYR A 117 -9.08 0.71 4.49
CA TYR A 117 -10.12 0.25 5.40
C TYR A 117 -9.49 -0.50 6.57
N VAL A 118 -10.07 -0.32 7.75
CA VAL A 118 -9.62 -0.96 8.98
C VAL A 118 -10.75 -1.73 9.64
N LEU A 119 -10.39 -2.82 10.31
CA LEU A 119 -11.26 -3.55 11.23
C LEU A 119 -10.96 -3.04 12.63
N VAL A 120 -11.96 -2.43 13.27
CA VAL A 120 -11.91 -1.91 14.64
C VAL A 120 -12.56 -2.91 15.59
N TYR A 121 -11.95 -3.15 16.75
CA TYR A 121 -12.40 -4.08 17.79
C TYR A 121 -11.98 -3.57 19.19
N ARG A 122 -12.57 -4.09 20.26
CA ARG A 122 -12.13 -3.78 21.64
C ARG A 122 -10.81 -4.49 21.93
N ALA A 123 -9.87 -3.81 22.59
CA ALA A 123 -8.54 -4.37 22.89
C ALA A 123 -8.61 -5.72 23.64
N GLU A 124 -9.56 -5.86 24.57
CA GLU A 124 -9.80 -7.11 25.32
C GLU A 124 -10.25 -8.29 24.43
N ASP A 125 -10.74 -8.01 23.23
CA ASP A 125 -11.21 -8.99 22.27
C ASP A 125 -10.20 -9.30 21.17
N ARG A 126 -8.94 -8.88 21.34
CA ARG A 126 -7.89 -9.08 20.34
C ARG A 126 -7.79 -10.54 19.87
N ASP A 127 -7.79 -11.50 20.79
CA ASP A 127 -7.65 -12.92 20.45
C ASP A 127 -8.90 -13.50 19.75
N ARG A 128 -10.02 -12.78 19.78
CA ARG A 128 -11.31 -13.22 19.26
C ARG A 128 -11.67 -12.55 17.94
N PHE A 129 -11.42 -11.25 17.81
CA PHE A 129 -12.02 -10.42 16.75
C PHE A 129 -11.02 -9.54 15.99
N SER A 130 -9.71 -9.71 16.20
CA SER A 130 -8.68 -8.93 15.46
C SER A 130 -8.44 -9.38 14.00
N SER A 131 -9.18 -10.37 13.50
CA SER A 131 -9.09 -10.83 12.11
C SER A 131 -10.42 -11.41 11.63
N LEU A 132 -10.70 -11.22 10.34
CA LEU A 132 -11.79 -11.91 9.65
C LEU A 132 -11.54 -13.42 9.47
N ASP A 133 -10.31 -13.88 9.73
CA ASP A 133 -9.94 -15.30 9.72
C ASP A 133 -10.08 -15.96 11.10
N SER A 134 -10.54 -15.21 12.10
CA SER A 134 -10.82 -15.75 13.42
C SER A 134 -11.83 -16.91 13.34
N PRO A 135 -11.65 -18.01 14.09
CA PRO A 135 -12.65 -19.08 14.17
C PRO A 135 -13.99 -18.59 14.74
N LEU A 136 -14.02 -17.45 15.42
CA LEU A 136 -15.22 -16.85 16.00
C LEU A 136 -15.92 -15.84 15.08
N VAL A 137 -15.37 -15.54 13.89
CA VAL A 137 -15.95 -14.56 12.96
C VAL A 137 -17.38 -14.93 12.54
N GLY A 138 -17.68 -16.23 12.44
CA GLY A 138 -18.99 -16.74 12.05
C GLY A 138 -20.12 -16.50 13.05
N ILE A 139 -19.80 -16.01 14.26
CA ILE A 139 -20.77 -15.60 15.29
C ILE A 139 -20.60 -14.13 15.72
N ALA A 140 -19.63 -13.42 15.14
CA ALA A 140 -19.35 -12.03 15.49
C ALA A 140 -20.44 -11.10 14.97
N ARG A 141 -20.81 -10.09 15.75
CA ARG A 141 -21.67 -8.97 15.33
C ARG A 141 -20.82 -7.95 14.60
N ILE A 142 -20.99 -7.85 13.29
CA ILE A 142 -20.10 -7.08 12.40
C ILE A 142 -20.79 -5.81 11.93
N GLY A 143 -20.20 -4.65 12.20
CA GLY A 143 -20.62 -3.38 11.59
C GLY A 143 -19.94 -3.14 10.25
N VAL A 144 -20.68 -2.69 9.25
CA VAL A 144 -20.08 -2.22 7.98
C VAL A 144 -20.91 -1.12 7.35
N VAL A 145 -20.24 -0.18 6.68
CA VAL A 145 -20.92 0.83 5.87
C VAL A 145 -21.34 0.21 4.53
N ALA A 146 -22.60 0.36 4.15
CA ALA A 146 -23.17 -0.17 2.91
C ALA A 146 -22.43 0.35 1.68
N ASN A 147 -22.42 -0.41 0.59
CA ASN A 147 -21.82 -0.01 -0.70
C ASN A 147 -20.32 0.36 -0.61
N THR A 148 -19.61 -0.14 0.41
CA THR A 148 -18.15 -0.01 0.53
C THR A 148 -17.44 -1.33 0.20
N PRO A 149 -16.14 -1.33 -0.14
CA PRO A 149 -15.36 -2.54 -0.39
C PRO A 149 -15.47 -3.61 0.71
N PRO A 150 -15.40 -3.27 2.01
CA PRO A 150 -15.62 -4.26 3.07
C PRO A 150 -16.99 -4.94 3.02
N ALA A 151 -18.06 -4.25 2.62
CA ALA A 151 -19.37 -4.88 2.49
C ALA A 151 -19.37 -5.97 1.41
N ALA A 152 -18.73 -5.70 0.26
CA ALA A 152 -18.56 -6.68 -0.80
C ALA A 152 -17.69 -7.87 -0.37
N LEU A 153 -16.65 -7.62 0.46
CA LEU A 153 -15.81 -8.66 1.03
C LEU A 153 -16.61 -9.59 1.97
N LEU A 154 -17.42 -9.02 2.87
CA LEU A 154 -18.23 -9.79 3.82
C LEU A 154 -19.27 -10.68 3.11
N VAL A 155 -19.89 -10.20 2.03
CA VAL A 155 -20.79 -11.01 1.19
C VAL A 155 -20.03 -12.21 0.61
N ARG A 156 -18.82 -11.97 0.08
CA ARG A 156 -17.99 -13.02 -0.54
C ARG A 156 -17.56 -14.10 0.47
N ARG A 157 -17.29 -13.70 1.71
CA ARG A 157 -16.96 -14.60 2.82
C ARG A 157 -18.19 -15.27 3.46
N GLY A 158 -19.40 -15.01 2.96
CA GLY A 158 -20.63 -15.61 3.49
C GLY A 158 -21.02 -15.10 4.89
N LEU A 159 -20.50 -13.93 5.30
CA LEU A 159 -20.68 -13.39 6.66
C LEU A 159 -21.89 -12.46 6.79
N ILE A 160 -22.67 -12.28 5.73
CA ILE A 160 -23.74 -11.27 5.67
C ILE A 160 -24.83 -11.45 6.73
N ALA A 161 -25.03 -12.66 7.23
CA ALA A 161 -26.05 -12.96 8.24
C ALA A 161 -25.83 -12.26 9.58
N ASN A 162 -24.58 -11.92 9.92
CA ASN A 162 -24.22 -11.31 11.19
C ASN A 162 -23.86 -9.82 11.06
N VAL A 163 -24.20 -9.21 9.92
CA VAL A 163 -23.82 -7.83 9.59
C VAL A 163 -24.92 -6.86 9.98
N ARG A 164 -24.55 -5.83 10.75
CA ARG A 164 -25.30 -4.58 10.90
C ARG A 164 -24.80 -3.59 9.85
N SER A 165 -25.65 -3.29 8.88
CA SER A 165 -25.37 -2.32 7.83
C SER A 165 -25.59 -0.89 8.31
N TYR A 166 -24.70 0.01 7.92
CA TYR A 166 -24.75 1.46 8.17
C TYR A 166 -24.84 2.20 6.84
N ASP A 167 -25.65 3.26 6.76
CA ASP A 167 -25.85 3.99 5.51
C ASP A 167 -24.59 4.75 5.08
N LEU A 168 -24.24 4.71 3.80
CA LEU A 168 -23.10 5.45 3.25
C LEU A 168 -23.43 6.91 2.97
N GLN A 169 -24.66 7.16 2.49
CA GLN A 169 -25.09 8.45 1.99
C GLN A 169 -26.09 9.06 2.97
N VAL A 170 -25.59 9.82 3.93
CA VAL A 170 -26.43 10.52 4.92
C VAL A 170 -25.98 11.95 5.11
N ASP A 171 -26.93 12.80 5.46
CA ASP A 171 -26.62 14.16 5.90
C ASP A 171 -25.88 14.10 7.24
N THR A 172 -24.59 14.41 7.19
CA THR A 172 -23.66 14.39 8.31
C THR A 172 -24.07 15.32 9.44
N ARG A 173 -24.88 16.36 9.17
CA ARG A 173 -25.44 17.25 10.20
C ARG A 173 -26.47 16.56 11.09
N ILE A 174 -26.90 15.35 10.72
CA ILE A 174 -27.96 14.59 11.39
C ILE A 174 -27.41 13.28 11.95
N ARG A 175 -26.58 12.56 11.18
CA ARG A 175 -26.11 11.20 11.49
C ARG A 175 -24.68 10.97 11.03
N HIS A 176 -23.94 10.11 11.73
CA HIS A 176 -22.55 9.76 11.39
C HIS A 176 -22.34 8.24 11.39
N PRO A 177 -22.78 7.51 10.35
CA PRO A 177 -22.93 6.06 10.42
C PRO A 177 -21.61 5.31 10.64
N ALA A 178 -20.52 5.76 10.03
CA ALA A 178 -19.20 5.16 10.24
C ALA A 178 -18.66 5.41 11.67
N ARG A 179 -18.96 6.57 12.27
CA ARG A 179 -18.64 6.88 13.67
C ARG A 179 -19.53 6.05 14.61
N GLU A 180 -20.83 6.01 14.36
CA GLU A 180 -21.80 5.18 15.10
C GLU A 180 -21.37 3.70 15.11
N ALA A 181 -20.82 3.18 14.01
CA ALA A 181 -20.29 1.83 13.96
C ALA A 181 -19.09 1.62 14.90
N VAL A 182 -18.17 2.58 14.99
CA VAL A 182 -17.04 2.54 15.93
C VAL A 182 -17.53 2.65 17.37
N GLU A 183 -18.48 3.55 17.63
CA GLU A 183 -19.11 3.73 18.96
C GLU A 183 -19.87 2.47 19.40
N ALA A 184 -20.53 1.75 18.47
CA ALA A 184 -21.21 0.49 18.75
C ALA A 184 -20.24 -0.66 19.08
N VAL A 185 -19.01 -0.64 18.53
CA VAL A 185 -17.94 -1.55 18.99
C VAL A 185 -17.50 -1.19 20.40
N ALA A 186 -17.35 0.09 20.69
CA ALA A 186 -17.01 0.59 22.03
C ALA A 186 -18.07 0.22 23.08
N SER A 187 -19.36 0.29 22.75
CA SER A 187 -20.45 -0.02 23.68
C SER A 187 -20.68 -1.51 23.91
N GLY A 188 -20.07 -2.39 23.11
CA GLY A 188 -20.34 -3.83 23.18
C GLY A 188 -21.53 -4.29 22.33
N GLU A 189 -22.20 -3.39 21.60
CA GLU A 189 -23.27 -3.75 20.65
C GLU A 189 -22.74 -4.53 19.44
N LEU A 190 -21.54 -4.19 18.99
CA LEU A 190 -20.79 -4.88 17.95
C LEU A 190 -19.51 -5.49 18.51
N ASP A 191 -19.08 -6.57 17.89
CA ASP A 191 -17.81 -7.23 18.20
C ASP A 191 -16.67 -6.65 17.36
N MET A 192 -16.98 -6.24 16.13
CA MET A 192 -16.05 -5.58 15.22
C MET A 192 -16.79 -4.65 14.24
N ALA A 193 -16.09 -3.66 13.70
CA ALA A 193 -16.59 -2.81 12.61
C ALA A 193 -15.54 -2.60 11.52
N LEU A 194 -15.95 -2.71 10.26
CA LEU A 194 -15.10 -2.41 9.10
C LEU A 194 -15.44 -1.02 8.59
N VAL A 195 -14.51 -0.09 8.78
CA VAL A 195 -14.70 1.35 8.49
C VAL A 195 -13.49 1.92 7.76
N TRP A 196 -13.67 3.08 7.13
CA TRP A 196 -12.57 3.77 6.45
C TRP A 196 -11.51 4.23 7.45
N GLY A 197 -10.24 4.03 7.12
CA GLY A 197 -9.08 4.22 8.01
C GLY A 197 -9.06 5.52 8.79
N PRO A 198 -9.18 6.71 8.15
CA PRO A 198 -9.22 7.98 8.85
C PRO A 198 -10.27 8.02 9.97
N ILE A 199 -11.47 7.49 9.73
CA ILE A 199 -12.57 7.45 10.71
C ILE A 199 -12.21 6.46 11.82
N GLY A 200 -11.85 5.23 11.46
CA GLY A 200 -11.54 4.17 12.42
C GLY A 200 -10.39 4.53 13.34
N GLY A 201 -9.30 5.07 12.78
CA GLY A 201 -8.13 5.49 13.55
C GLY A 201 -8.41 6.67 14.48
N TYR A 202 -9.10 7.71 13.99
CA TYR A 202 -9.40 8.91 14.77
C TYR A 202 -10.32 8.63 15.96
N PHE A 203 -11.43 7.91 15.73
CA PHE A 203 -12.42 7.64 16.76
C PHE A 203 -11.99 6.51 17.70
N ALA A 204 -11.21 5.52 17.25
CA ALA A 204 -10.61 4.54 18.15
C ALA A 204 -9.67 5.20 19.17
N ALA A 205 -8.82 6.14 18.74
CA ALA A 205 -7.90 6.86 19.62
C ALA A 205 -8.61 7.77 20.66
N ARG A 206 -9.87 8.11 20.43
CA ARG A 206 -10.69 8.99 21.29
C ARG A 206 -11.82 8.25 22.00
N SER A 207 -11.85 6.93 21.88
CA SER A 207 -12.85 6.11 22.53
C SER A 207 -12.65 6.09 24.06
N PRO A 208 -13.73 6.12 24.86
CA PRO A 208 -13.63 5.97 26.32
C PRO A 208 -13.20 4.55 26.74
N VAL A 209 -13.36 3.56 25.86
CA VAL A 209 -12.85 2.20 26.02
C VAL A 209 -11.68 1.93 25.07
N PRO A 210 -10.67 1.14 25.45
CA PRO A 210 -9.56 0.82 24.56
C PRO A 210 -10.04 0.09 23.29
N LEU A 211 -9.93 0.78 22.16
CA LEU A 211 -10.18 0.21 20.84
C LEU A 211 -8.86 0.03 20.09
N GLU A 212 -8.77 -1.06 19.34
CA GLU A 212 -7.65 -1.38 18.47
C GLU A 212 -8.17 -1.58 17.04
N TRP A 213 -7.26 -1.47 16.08
CA TRP A 213 -7.60 -1.70 14.68
C TRP A 213 -6.49 -2.39 13.91
N VAL A 214 -6.87 -3.13 12.87
CA VAL A 214 -5.96 -3.74 11.89
C VAL A 214 -6.36 -3.30 10.47
N PRO A 215 -5.42 -3.11 9.54
CA PRO A 215 -5.76 -2.98 8.12
C PRO A 215 -6.56 -4.19 7.62
N VAL A 216 -7.60 -3.95 6.83
CA VAL A 216 -8.32 -5.02 6.14
C VAL A 216 -7.50 -5.44 4.93
N ALA A 217 -7.21 -6.73 4.81
CA ALA A 217 -6.46 -7.27 3.68
C ALA A 217 -7.30 -7.23 2.39
N SER A 218 -6.67 -6.87 1.28
CA SER A 218 -7.26 -7.05 -0.06
C SER A 218 -7.23 -8.52 -0.43
N GLU A 219 -8.37 -9.06 -0.88
CA GLU A 219 -8.48 -10.45 -1.34
C GLU A 219 -8.68 -10.53 -2.85
N PRO A 220 -8.15 -11.58 -3.52
CA PRO A 220 -8.41 -11.82 -4.93
C PRO A 220 -9.92 -11.81 -5.24
N GLY A 221 -10.31 -11.01 -6.22
CA GLY A 221 -11.71 -10.86 -6.62
C GLY A 221 -12.52 -9.86 -5.78
N SER A 222 -11.98 -9.34 -4.67
CA SER A 222 -12.57 -8.22 -3.93
C SER A 222 -12.07 -6.86 -4.44
N PRO A 223 -12.88 -5.79 -4.33
CA PRO A 223 -12.37 -4.44 -4.57
C PRO A 223 -11.20 -4.14 -3.62
N PRO A 224 -10.25 -3.27 -4.02
CA PRO A 224 -9.12 -2.92 -3.18
C PRO A 224 -9.57 -2.32 -1.84
N MET A 225 -8.86 -2.66 -0.77
CA MET A 225 -9.11 -2.11 0.57
C MET A 225 -8.40 -0.78 0.82
N ASP A 226 -7.55 -0.35 -0.11
CA ASP A 226 -6.79 0.87 0.02
C ASP A 226 -7.03 1.82 -1.16
N TYR A 227 -6.94 3.12 -0.87
CA TYR A 227 -7.19 4.18 -1.83
C TYR A 227 -6.16 5.30 -1.66
N ARG A 228 -5.72 5.83 -2.80
CA ARG A 228 -4.95 7.08 -2.87
C ARG A 228 -5.92 8.25 -2.81
N ILE A 229 -5.57 9.28 -2.06
CA ILE A 229 -6.39 10.48 -1.88
C ILE A 229 -5.71 11.66 -2.56
N THR A 230 -6.52 12.41 -3.31
CA THR A 230 -6.18 13.57 -4.13
C THR A 230 -7.05 14.75 -3.70
N MET A 231 -6.69 15.96 -4.14
CA MET A 231 -7.62 17.08 -4.13
C MET A 231 -8.41 17.06 -5.44
N GLY A 232 -9.63 17.60 -5.40
CA GLY A 232 -10.51 17.74 -6.55
C GLY A 232 -10.69 19.20 -6.95
N VAL A 233 -10.44 19.51 -8.22
CA VAL A 233 -10.71 20.81 -8.85
C VAL A 233 -11.63 20.64 -10.06
N ARG A 234 -12.14 21.74 -10.64
CA ARG A 234 -12.94 21.64 -11.87
C ARG A 234 -12.06 21.26 -13.05
N PHE A 235 -12.67 20.63 -14.05
CA PHE A 235 -12.00 20.34 -15.31
C PHE A 235 -11.61 21.62 -16.04
N GLY A 236 -10.39 21.66 -16.56
CA GLY A 236 -9.88 22.78 -17.35
C GLY A 236 -9.14 23.85 -16.55
N GLU A 237 -9.09 23.75 -15.22
CA GLU A 237 -8.32 24.65 -14.33
C GLU A 237 -6.90 24.12 -14.12
N THR A 238 -6.05 24.28 -15.14
CA THR A 238 -4.72 23.65 -15.21
C THR A 238 -3.69 24.38 -14.35
N GLU A 239 -3.67 25.72 -14.35
CA GLU A 239 -2.79 26.53 -13.51
C GLU A 239 -3.12 26.33 -12.03
N TRP A 240 -4.41 26.27 -11.69
CA TRP A 240 -4.84 25.97 -10.33
C TRP A 240 -4.43 24.55 -9.90
N LEU A 241 -4.64 23.56 -10.76
CA LEU A 241 -4.19 22.19 -10.53
C LEU A 241 -2.67 22.13 -10.29
N ASP A 242 -1.87 22.82 -11.10
CA ASP A 242 -0.42 22.84 -10.98
C ASP A 242 0.03 23.53 -9.68
N THR A 243 -0.64 24.62 -9.30
CA THR A 243 -0.42 25.30 -8.02
C THR A 243 -0.64 24.34 -6.84
N LEU A 244 -1.77 23.60 -6.84
CA LEU A 244 -2.06 22.62 -5.79
C LEU A 244 -1.05 21.47 -5.78
N ASN A 245 -0.63 20.99 -6.96
CA ASN A 245 0.40 19.95 -7.07
C ASN A 245 1.75 20.41 -6.49
N GLU A 246 2.11 21.68 -6.68
CA GLU A 246 3.31 22.26 -6.09
C GLU A 246 3.19 22.40 -4.57
N LEU A 247 2.04 22.85 -4.05
CA LEU A 247 1.79 22.93 -2.61
C LEU A 247 1.88 21.55 -1.95
N ILE A 248 1.24 20.53 -2.54
CA ILE A 248 1.33 19.13 -2.10
C ILE A 248 2.79 18.67 -2.02
N ARG A 249 3.60 18.98 -3.05
CA ARG A 249 5.02 18.63 -3.08
C ARG A 249 5.82 19.36 -1.99
N LYS A 250 5.55 20.65 -1.80
CA LYS A 250 6.29 21.51 -0.87
C LYS A 250 5.98 21.21 0.60
N LYS A 251 4.72 20.83 0.89
CA LYS A 251 4.18 20.64 2.25
C LYS A 251 3.98 19.18 2.63
N SER A 252 4.56 18.23 1.90
CA SER A 252 4.31 16.80 2.10
C SER A 252 4.57 16.34 3.54
N ARG A 253 5.64 16.82 4.18
CA ARG A 253 5.99 16.45 5.56
C ARG A 253 4.97 16.99 6.57
N GLU A 254 4.55 18.24 6.41
CA GLU A 254 3.55 18.87 7.27
C GLU A 254 2.18 18.22 7.10
N ILE A 255 1.80 17.84 5.88
CA ILE A 255 0.59 17.09 5.60
C ILE A 255 0.63 15.71 6.30
N GLU A 256 1.73 14.97 6.14
CA GLU A 256 1.91 13.66 6.80
C GLU A 256 1.82 13.79 8.33
N ALA A 257 2.42 14.83 8.91
CA ALA A 257 2.33 15.11 10.34
C ALA A 257 0.89 15.40 10.79
N ILE A 258 0.14 16.23 10.04
CA ILE A 258 -1.27 16.49 10.31
C ILE A 258 -2.08 15.19 10.26
N LEU A 259 -1.87 14.34 9.25
CA LEU A 259 -2.59 13.07 9.13
C LEU A 259 -2.26 12.12 10.29
N ALA A 260 -0.99 12.07 10.71
CA ALA A 260 -0.56 11.28 11.86
C ALA A 260 -1.17 11.75 13.18
N ASP A 261 -1.26 13.07 13.43
CA ASP A 261 -1.90 13.65 14.62
C ASP A 261 -3.37 13.21 14.76
N TYR A 262 -4.05 12.98 13.64
CA TYR A 262 -5.46 12.54 13.61
C TYR A 262 -5.60 11.02 13.63
N GLY A 263 -4.49 10.28 13.71
CA GLY A 263 -4.51 8.82 13.74
C GLY A 263 -4.90 8.18 12.41
N VAL A 264 -4.73 8.89 11.29
CA VAL A 264 -5.03 8.34 9.96
C VAL A 264 -4.04 7.20 9.63
N PRO A 265 -4.48 5.98 9.29
CA PRO A 265 -3.59 4.92 8.82
C PRO A 265 -2.99 5.30 7.46
N LEU A 266 -1.67 5.48 7.40
CA LEU A 266 -0.95 5.91 6.20
C LEU A 266 -0.23 4.73 5.56
N LEU A 267 -0.42 4.56 4.26
CA LEU A 267 0.27 3.54 3.47
C LEU A 267 1.34 4.15 2.58
N ASP A 268 2.46 3.45 2.45
CA ASP A 268 3.49 3.78 1.46
C ASP A 268 3.05 3.40 0.03
N ARG A 269 3.97 3.61 -0.93
CA ARG A 269 3.73 3.28 -2.34
C ARG A 269 3.48 1.78 -2.59
N ASN A 270 4.01 0.93 -1.70
CA ASN A 270 3.91 -0.53 -1.76
C ASN A 270 2.71 -1.05 -0.96
N GLY A 271 1.94 -0.16 -0.31
CA GLY A 271 0.75 -0.54 0.48
C GLY A 271 1.08 -0.93 1.92
N ARG A 272 2.27 -0.59 2.41
CA ARG A 272 2.72 -0.91 3.77
C ARG A 272 2.36 0.21 4.73
N LEU A 273 1.88 -0.14 5.91
CA LEU A 273 1.51 0.82 6.95
C LEU A 273 2.75 1.55 7.48
N MET A 274 2.80 2.87 7.29
CA MET A 274 3.91 3.75 7.67
C MET A 274 3.88 4.12 9.15
N ASN A 275 2.69 4.18 9.75
CA ASN A 275 2.46 4.57 11.13
C ASN A 275 1.70 3.47 11.90
N PRO A 276 2.30 2.28 12.08
CA PRO A 276 1.65 1.19 12.81
C PRO A 276 1.41 1.57 14.27
N PRO A 277 0.19 1.41 14.81
CA PRO A 277 -0.07 1.62 16.22
C PRO A 277 0.63 0.55 17.08
N PRO A 278 0.83 0.80 18.39
CA PRO A 278 1.63 -0.08 19.25
C PRO A 278 1.19 -1.55 19.28
N TRP A 279 -0.10 -1.84 19.18
CA TRP A 279 -0.63 -3.21 19.19
C TRP A 279 -0.30 -3.98 17.90
N LEU A 280 -0.10 -3.30 16.76
CA LEU A 280 0.41 -3.92 15.53
C LEU A 280 1.92 -4.08 15.53
N ALA A 281 2.62 -3.24 16.30
CA ALA A 281 4.06 -3.33 16.51
C ALA A 281 4.46 -4.34 17.63
N SER A 282 3.49 -4.91 18.36
CA SER A 282 3.74 -5.67 19.59
C SER A 282 4.36 -7.07 19.38
N PRO A 283 5.32 -7.50 20.24
CA PRO A 283 6.01 -8.80 20.16
C PRO A 283 5.11 -10.03 20.24
N GLN A 284 3.89 -9.92 20.77
CA GLN A 284 2.95 -11.05 20.89
C GLN A 284 2.49 -11.60 19.52
N ARG A 285 2.42 -10.75 18.48
CA ARG A 285 2.19 -11.21 17.10
C ARG A 285 3.46 -11.83 16.51
N GLN A 286 4.64 -11.39 16.95
CA GLN A 286 5.90 -11.97 16.49
C GLN A 286 6.08 -13.40 16.97
N GLY A 287 5.67 -13.77 18.20
CA GLY A 287 5.74 -15.17 18.65
C GLY A 287 4.77 -16.14 17.95
N GLN A 288 3.74 -15.63 17.27
CA GLN A 288 2.82 -16.42 16.44
C GLN A 288 3.26 -16.49 14.97
N LEU A 289 3.95 -15.44 14.49
CA LEU A 289 4.43 -15.35 13.11
C LEU A 289 5.86 -15.87 12.95
N PHE A 290 6.67 -15.82 14.01
CA PHE A 290 8.06 -16.24 14.05
C PHE A 290 8.30 -17.19 15.23
N ASP A 291 9.20 -18.16 15.03
CA ASP A 291 9.69 -18.98 16.12
C ASP A 291 10.68 -18.20 17.01
N PRO A 292 11.09 -18.75 18.17
CA PRO A 292 12.09 -18.11 19.04
C PRO A 292 13.47 -17.91 18.37
N LEU A 293 13.76 -18.60 17.27
CA LEU A 293 14.99 -18.46 16.50
C LEU A 293 14.87 -17.39 15.41
N GLY A 294 13.71 -16.73 15.28
CA GLY A 294 13.43 -15.64 14.35
C GLY A 294 13.08 -16.09 12.93
N TYR A 295 12.69 -17.35 12.73
CA TYR A 295 12.17 -17.84 11.45
C TYR A 295 10.68 -17.64 11.33
N ARG A 296 10.20 -17.21 10.17
CA ARG A 296 8.76 -17.07 9.91
C ARG A 296 8.10 -18.45 9.91
N ILE A 297 7.09 -18.67 10.75
CA ILE A 297 6.37 -19.95 10.89
C ILE A 297 4.93 -19.90 10.35
N ALA A 298 4.35 -18.72 10.15
CA ALA A 298 2.99 -18.52 9.65
C ALA A 298 2.93 -17.41 8.61
N ASP A 299 1.81 -17.29 7.86
CA ASP A 299 1.58 -16.23 6.88
C ASP A 299 2.74 -16.03 5.89
N TYR A 300 3.16 -17.12 5.23
CA TYR A 300 4.32 -17.10 4.33
C TYR A 300 4.14 -16.21 3.10
N ARG A 301 2.90 -15.78 2.80
CA ARG A 301 2.55 -14.89 1.68
C ARG A 301 2.34 -13.42 2.09
N ALA A 302 2.75 -13.05 3.30
CA ALA A 302 2.69 -11.67 3.77
C ALA A 302 3.89 -10.84 3.25
N PRO A 303 3.78 -9.49 3.20
CA PRO A 303 4.88 -8.63 2.80
C PRO A 303 6.17 -8.92 3.57
N VAL A 304 7.30 -8.95 2.86
CA VAL A 304 8.65 -9.18 3.42
C VAL A 304 9.46 -7.90 3.26
N PRO A 305 9.60 -7.08 4.31
CA PRO A 305 10.18 -5.75 4.20
C PRO A 305 11.62 -5.63 3.74
N ASP A 306 12.44 -6.46 4.35
CA ASP A 306 13.86 -6.26 4.52
C ASP A 306 14.50 -7.65 4.45
N ALA A 307 15.71 -7.71 3.90
CA ALA A 307 16.49 -8.93 3.91
C ALA A 307 16.76 -9.39 5.36
N PRO A 308 16.95 -10.70 5.58
CA PRO A 308 17.38 -11.18 6.89
C PRO A 308 18.73 -10.56 7.26
N GLU A 309 18.99 -10.43 8.56
CA GLU A 309 20.28 -9.91 9.06
C GLU A 309 21.45 -10.67 8.40
N GLY A 310 22.47 -9.94 7.94
CA GLY A 310 23.65 -10.55 7.30
C GLY A 310 23.41 -11.13 5.90
N VAL A 311 22.24 -10.91 5.31
CA VAL A 311 21.88 -11.25 3.93
C VAL A 311 21.65 -9.95 3.15
N SER A 312 22.20 -9.85 1.94
CA SER A 312 22.03 -8.67 1.10
C SER A 312 20.72 -8.74 0.30
N ALA A 313 19.84 -7.74 0.40
CA ALA A 313 18.74 -7.58 -0.55
C ALA A 313 19.31 -7.32 -1.95
N ALA A 314 18.70 -7.89 -2.98
CA ALA A 314 19.09 -7.65 -4.37
C ALA A 314 17.87 -7.22 -5.20
N ALA A 315 18.00 -6.14 -5.96
CA ALA A 315 17.04 -5.74 -6.99
C ALA A 315 17.22 -6.58 -8.27
N THR A 316 16.23 -6.58 -9.16
CA THR A 316 16.26 -7.37 -10.41
C THR A 316 17.54 -7.16 -11.23
N SER A 317 17.99 -5.91 -11.41
CA SER A 317 19.20 -5.59 -12.15
C SER A 317 20.47 -6.13 -11.50
N GLU A 318 20.53 -6.17 -10.17
CA GLU A 318 21.65 -6.72 -9.41
C GLU A 318 21.66 -8.25 -9.50
N VAL A 319 20.49 -8.89 -9.47
CA VAL A 319 20.36 -10.34 -9.69
C VAL A 319 20.86 -10.71 -11.09
N VAL A 320 20.49 -9.96 -12.13
CA VAL A 320 21.03 -10.18 -13.49
C VAL A 320 22.55 -10.15 -13.50
N ALA A 321 23.16 -9.16 -12.83
CA ALA A 321 24.61 -9.04 -12.74
C ALA A 321 25.23 -10.22 -11.96
N LEU A 322 24.67 -10.58 -10.80
CA LEU A 322 25.14 -11.70 -9.98
C LEU A 322 25.11 -13.02 -10.73
N LEU A 323 24.03 -13.30 -11.46
CA LEU A 323 23.89 -14.53 -12.24
C LEU A 323 24.87 -14.60 -13.41
N ARG A 324 25.08 -13.47 -14.11
CA ARG A 324 26.11 -13.36 -15.16
C ARG A 324 27.50 -13.64 -14.59
N ASP A 325 27.76 -13.21 -13.36
CA ASP A 325 29.05 -13.37 -12.68
C ASP A 325 29.18 -14.74 -11.97
N GLY A 326 28.24 -15.66 -12.19
CA GLY A 326 28.31 -17.06 -11.74
C GLY A 326 27.67 -17.37 -10.39
N ALA A 327 26.85 -16.46 -9.84
CA ALA A 327 26.06 -16.73 -8.65
C ALA A 327 25.06 -17.86 -8.88
N LEU A 328 24.82 -18.68 -7.84
CA LEU A 328 23.85 -19.77 -7.90
C LEU A 328 22.46 -19.24 -7.52
N ALA A 329 21.50 -19.35 -8.44
CA ALA A 329 20.11 -19.00 -8.18
C ALA A 329 19.35 -20.20 -7.59
N LEU A 330 18.66 -19.97 -6.48
CA LEU A 330 17.93 -20.98 -5.71
C LEU A 330 16.46 -20.57 -5.59
N ASP A 331 15.60 -21.25 -6.34
CA ASP A 331 14.14 -21.12 -6.21
C ASP A 331 13.69 -21.99 -5.04
N VAL A 332 13.01 -21.41 -4.06
CA VAL A 332 12.51 -22.15 -2.90
C VAL A 332 10.99 -22.18 -2.81
N PHE A 333 10.31 -21.94 -3.93
CA PHE A 333 8.86 -22.02 -4.01
C PHE A 333 8.35 -23.38 -3.51
N PRO A 334 7.30 -23.42 -2.66
CA PRO A 334 6.80 -24.67 -2.10
C PRO A 334 6.24 -25.59 -3.19
N ALA A 335 6.45 -26.90 -3.03
CA ALA A 335 5.76 -27.87 -3.88
C ALA A 335 4.29 -27.96 -3.46
N SER A 336 3.38 -28.00 -4.43
CA SER A 336 1.95 -28.21 -4.13
C SER A 336 1.74 -29.63 -3.59
N PRO A 337 1.20 -29.80 -2.37
CA PRO A 337 0.92 -31.13 -1.84
C PRO A 337 -0.18 -31.81 -2.66
N ARG A 338 -0.16 -33.14 -2.68
CA ARG A 338 -1.27 -33.94 -3.21
C ARG A 338 -2.54 -33.62 -2.40
N PRO A 339 -3.69 -33.36 -3.05
CA PRO A 339 -4.94 -33.10 -2.33
C PRO A 339 -5.32 -34.26 -1.40
N PRO A 340 -5.77 -33.99 -0.15
CA PRO A 340 -6.17 -35.03 0.79
C PRO A 340 -7.41 -35.79 0.28
N GLY A 341 -7.52 -37.08 0.63
CA GLY A 341 -8.69 -37.89 0.33
C GLY A 341 -8.76 -38.51 -1.08
N ARG A 342 -7.69 -38.43 -1.89
CA ARG A 342 -7.60 -39.17 -3.16
C ARG A 342 -7.14 -40.63 -2.95
N PRO A 343 -7.66 -41.60 -3.73
CA PRO A 343 -7.14 -42.97 -3.79
C PRO A 343 -5.64 -42.97 -4.09
N ALA A 344 -4.85 -43.86 -3.47
CA ALA A 344 -3.39 -43.87 -3.59
C ALA A 344 -2.90 -44.03 -5.03
N ASP A 345 -3.66 -44.77 -5.85
CA ASP A 345 -3.45 -45.05 -7.27
C ASP A 345 -3.93 -43.94 -8.22
N ALA A 346 -4.61 -42.90 -7.72
CA ALA A 346 -5.06 -41.80 -8.55
C ALA A 346 -3.89 -40.94 -9.05
N LEU A 347 -3.79 -40.75 -10.37
CA LEU A 347 -2.79 -39.89 -10.99
C LEU A 347 -2.90 -38.43 -10.47
N TRP A 348 -1.81 -37.92 -9.92
CA TRP A 348 -1.65 -36.51 -9.53
C TRP A 348 -0.55 -35.88 -10.37
N LEU A 349 -0.90 -34.89 -11.18
CA LEU A 349 0.03 -34.07 -11.93
C LEU A 349 0.17 -32.73 -11.21
N PRO A 350 1.29 -32.48 -10.49
CA PRO A 350 1.49 -31.21 -9.83
C PRO A 350 1.53 -30.06 -10.86
N PRO A 351 1.12 -28.84 -10.48
CA PRO A 351 1.27 -27.67 -11.35
C PRO A 351 2.72 -27.50 -11.82
N LYS A 352 2.90 -27.09 -13.08
CA LYS A 352 4.23 -26.75 -13.60
C LYS A 352 4.76 -25.51 -12.87
N ARG A 353 6.02 -25.56 -12.43
CA ARG A 353 6.74 -24.40 -11.87
C ARG A 353 7.56 -23.72 -12.97
N GLU A 354 7.37 -22.42 -13.12
CA GLU A 354 8.24 -21.57 -13.94
C GLU A 354 9.24 -20.81 -13.04
N THR A 355 10.48 -20.67 -13.49
CA THR A 355 11.57 -20.10 -12.70
C THR A 355 12.59 -19.36 -13.58
N ILE A 356 13.60 -18.74 -12.96
CA ILE A 356 14.69 -18.05 -13.66
C ILE A 356 15.58 -19.09 -14.36
N ALA A 357 15.97 -18.83 -15.62
CA ALA A 357 16.83 -19.75 -16.37
C ALA A 357 18.14 -20.04 -15.62
N GLY A 358 18.47 -21.33 -15.46
CA GLY A 358 19.64 -21.79 -14.72
C GLY A 358 19.46 -21.87 -13.19
N ALA A 359 18.30 -21.51 -12.66
CA ALA A 359 17.99 -21.68 -11.25
C ALA A 359 17.75 -23.14 -10.87
N VAL A 360 18.13 -23.47 -9.62
CA VAL A 360 17.86 -24.77 -9.02
C VAL A 360 16.65 -24.67 -8.09
N TRP A 361 15.64 -25.50 -8.30
CA TRP A 361 14.43 -25.50 -7.47
C TRP A 361 14.57 -26.48 -6.29
N LEU A 362 14.57 -25.94 -5.08
CA LEU A 362 14.63 -26.64 -3.79
C LEU A 362 13.30 -26.42 -3.04
N PRO A 363 12.28 -27.26 -3.25
CA PRO A 363 10.96 -27.00 -2.68
C PRO A 363 10.95 -27.14 -1.15
N ASN A 364 10.09 -26.36 -0.49
CA ASN A 364 9.78 -26.46 0.95
C ASN A 364 10.96 -26.17 1.91
N VAL A 365 12.18 -25.89 1.41
CA VAL A 365 13.35 -25.62 2.25
C VAL A 365 13.27 -24.30 3.03
N GLY A 366 12.29 -23.45 2.68
CA GLY A 366 12.00 -22.18 3.34
C GLY A 366 10.94 -22.25 4.44
N LEU A 367 10.47 -23.44 4.83
CA LEU A 367 9.61 -23.58 6.02
C LEU A 367 10.33 -23.03 7.27
N GLY A 368 9.56 -22.39 8.15
CA GLY A 368 10.06 -21.85 9.42
C GLY A 368 10.52 -22.96 10.34
N ILE A 369 9.60 -23.84 10.72
CA ILE A 369 9.91 -25.11 11.36
C ILE A 369 10.26 -26.11 10.24
N LEU A 370 11.56 -26.32 10.03
CA LEU A 370 12.04 -27.18 8.96
C LEU A 370 12.13 -28.64 9.44
N PRO A 371 11.45 -29.60 8.78
CA PRO A 371 11.58 -31.02 9.13
C PRO A 371 13.04 -31.49 9.02
N PRO A 372 13.52 -32.41 9.88
CA PRO A 372 14.91 -32.87 9.88
C PRO A 372 15.40 -33.37 8.51
N ASP A 373 14.56 -34.10 7.79
CA ASP A 373 14.88 -34.64 6.46
C ASP A 373 15.00 -33.52 5.42
N THR A 374 14.13 -32.51 5.46
CA THR A 374 14.21 -31.33 4.59
C THR A 374 15.43 -30.46 4.92
N ALA A 375 15.82 -30.38 6.20
CA ALA A 375 17.05 -29.72 6.63
C ALA A 375 18.31 -30.45 6.12
N ALA A 376 18.32 -31.78 6.18
CA ALA A 376 19.40 -32.59 5.61
C ALA A 376 19.48 -32.43 4.09
N TYR A 377 18.33 -32.43 3.40
CA TYR A 377 18.22 -32.17 1.97
C TYR A 377 18.82 -30.81 1.57
N LEU A 378 18.43 -29.72 2.25
CA LEU A 378 18.99 -28.39 1.98
C LEU A 378 20.52 -28.37 2.14
N ARG A 379 21.05 -28.97 3.21
CA ARG A 379 22.49 -29.04 3.45
C ARG A 379 23.23 -29.81 2.36
N ALA A 380 22.71 -30.98 1.98
CA ALA A 380 23.29 -31.81 0.94
C ALA A 380 23.28 -31.12 -0.42
N ALA A 381 22.14 -30.52 -0.81
CA ALA A 381 22.00 -29.79 -2.06
C ALA A 381 22.98 -28.62 -2.14
N LEU A 382 23.08 -27.79 -1.10
CA LEU A 382 24.02 -26.67 -1.10
C LEU A 382 25.48 -27.13 -1.12
N ALA A 383 25.84 -28.17 -0.37
CA ALA A 383 27.20 -28.72 -0.41
C ALA A 383 27.56 -29.23 -1.81
N ALA A 384 26.67 -29.97 -2.47
CA ALA A 384 26.88 -30.48 -3.82
C ALA A 384 26.97 -29.36 -4.86
N LEU A 385 26.00 -28.43 -4.85
CA LEU A 385 25.92 -27.34 -5.83
C LEU A 385 27.08 -26.33 -5.70
N THR A 386 27.62 -26.16 -4.50
CA THR A 386 28.74 -25.24 -4.26
C THR A 386 30.10 -25.94 -4.23
N GLY A 387 30.16 -27.27 -4.29
CA GLY A 387 31.39 -28.02 -4.05
C GLY A 387 31.95 -27.82 -2.62
N GLY A 388 31.09 -27.45 -1.68
CA GLY A 388 31.46 -27.09 -0.31
C GLY A 388 31.98 -25.66 -0.12
N ASP A 389 32.07 -24.85 -1.17
CA ASP A 389 32.54 -23.47 -1.08
C ASP A 389 31.49 -22.53 -0.46
N ARG A 390 31.71 -22.15 0.80
CA ARG A 390 30.85 -21.23 1.56
C ARG A 390 30.95 -19.77 1.10
N ALA A 391 31.95 -19.41 0.29
CA ALA A 391 32.10 -18.09 -0.28
C ALA A 391 31.40 -17.95 -1.64
N ARG A 392 30.89 -19.05 -2.23
CA ARG A 392 30.16 -19.00 -3.48
C ARG A 392 28.89 -18.15 -3.33
N PRO A 393 28.65 -17.16 -4.20
CA PRO A 393 27.45 -16.32 -4.13
C PRO A 393 26.17 -17.13 -4.33
N LEU A 394 25.23 -17.01 -3.39
CA LEU A 394 23.91 -17.63 -3.45
C LEU A 394 22.82 -16.57 -3.55
N VAL A 395 21.88 -16.74 -4.47
CA VAL A 395 20.71 -15.88 -4.63
C VAL A 395 19.46 -16.70 -4.33
N PHE A 396 18.82 -16.47 -3.18
CA PHE A 396 17.56 -17.12 -2.82
C PHE A 396 16.37 -16.30 -3.28
N PHE A 397 15.40 -16.97 -3.92
CA PHE A 397 14.18 -16.33 -4.39
C PHE A 397 12.99 -17.31 -4.39
N CYS A 398 11.81 -16.77 -4.59
CA CYS A 398 10.54 -17.49 -4.67
C CYS A 398 9.64 -16.66 -5.61
N GLU A 399 8.45 -16.30 -5.17
CA GLU A 399 7.62 -15.21 -5.71
C GLU A 399 7.74 -13.98 -4.82
N ARG A 400 7.12 -12.86 -5.25
CA ARG A 400 7.00 -11.69 -4.39
C ARG A 400 6.22 -12.05 -3.12
N ASP A 401 6.57 -11.38 -2.02
CA ASP A 401 5.96 -11.54 -0.70
C ASP A 401 6.02 -12.99 -0.18
N CYS A 402 7.13 -13.69 -0.46
CA CYS A 402 7.32 -15.08 -0.04
C CYS A 402 8.35 -15.18 1.10
N TRP A 403 7.89 -15.36 2.34
CA TRP A 403 8.76 -15.54 3.52
C TRP A 403 9.62 -16.83 3.47
N MET A 404 9.31 -17.77 2.57
CA MET A 404 10.13 -18.98 2.40
C MET A 404 11.51 -18.67 1.83
N SER A 405 11.63 -17.73 0.88
CA SER A 405 12.94 -17.29 0.37
C SER A 405 13.74 -16.56 1.44
N TRP A 406 13.06 -15.78 2.28
CA TRP A 406 13.67 -15.11 3.43
C TRP A 406 14.23 -16.10 4.46
N ASN A 407 13.42 -17.09 4.87
CA ASN A 407 13.85 -18.13 5.79
C ASN A 407 15.03 -18.95 5.24
N ALA A 408 14.97 -19.34 3.96
CA ALA A 408 16.03 -20.10 3.32
C ALA A 408 17.35 -19.32 3.26
N ALA A 409 17.30 -18.03 2.92
CA ALA A 409 18.47 -17.16 2.91
C ALA A 409 19.08 -16.98 4.30
N ARG A 410 18.22 -16.73 5.32
CA ARG A 410 18.64 -16.66 6.73
C ARG A 410 19.35 -17.95 7.16
N ARG A 411 18.78 -19.10 6.84
CA ARG A 411 19.32 -20.42 7.18
C ARG A 411 20.69 -20.67 6.53
N ALA A 412 20.82 -20.34 5.24
CA ALA A 412 22.09 -20.44 4.54
C ALA A 412 23.18 -19.57 5.20
N ARG A 413 22.82 -18.35 5.62
CA ARG A 413 23.75 -17.43 6.29
C ARG A 413 24.13 -17.89 7.70
N HIS A 414 23.14 -18.11 8.56
CA HIS A 414 23.33 -18.22 10.01
C HIS A 414 23.54 -19.66 10.50
N GLU A 415 22.94 -20.65 9.84
CA GLU A 415 23.10 -22.06 10.24
C GLU A 415 24.15 -22.79 9.41
N LEU A 416 24.27 -22.45 8.12
CA LEU A 416 25.15 -23.17 7.19
C LEU A 416 26.46 -22.43 6.91
N GLY A 417 26.57 -21.17 7.34
CA GLY A 417 27.81 -20.39 7.33
C GLY A 417 28.22 -19.84 5.96
N PHE A 418 27.28 -19.69 5.01
CA PHE A 418 27.56 -19.04 3.73
C PHE A 418 27.80 -17.54 3.91
N THR A 419 28.86 -17.02 3.32
CA THR A 419 29.30 -15.63 3.56
C THR A 419 28.74 -14.62 2.55
N ARG A 420 28.35 -15.08 1.36
CA ARG A 420 27.81 -14.26 0.26
C ARG A 420 26.40 -14.72 -0.11
N VAL A 421 25.44 -14.35 0.74
CA VAL A 421 24.03 -14.70 0.55
C VAL A 421 23.24 -13.45 0.15
N PHE A 422 22.50 -13.56 -0.94
CA PHE A 422 21.63 -12.54 -1.48
C PHE A 422 20.18 -13.04 -1.43
N TRP A 423 19.25 -12.14 -1.16
CA TRP A 423 17.82 -12.41 -1.16
C TRP A 423 17.15 -11.52 -2.20
N TYR A 424 16.51 -12.16 -3.18
CA TYR A 424 15.75 -11.48 -4.22
C TYR A 424 14.26 -11.53 -3.89
N GLY A 425 13.79 -10.48 -3.22
CA GLY A 425 12.43 -10.41 -2.65
C GLY A 425 11.31 -10.31 -3.67
N ASP A 426 11.56 -9.73 -4.85
CA ASP A 426 10.57 -9.66 -5.93
C ASP A 426 10.40 -10.98 -6.70
N GLY A 427 11.38 -11.90 -6.58
CA GLY A 427 11.32 -13.25 -7.14
C GLY A 427 10.95 -13.31 -8.63
N THR A 428 10.20 -14.35 -8.99
CA THR A 428 9.74 -14.57 -10.37
C THR A 428 8.81 -13.47 -10.89
N ASP A 429 8.16 -12.72 -10.01
CA ASP A 429 7.25 -11.63 -10.39
C ASP A 429 8.03 -10.41 -10.88
N GLY A 430 8.99 -9.93 -10.09
CA GLY A 430 9.87 -8.83 -10.52
C GLY A 430 10.76 -9.18 -11.71
N TRP A 431 11.10 -10.47 -11.87
CA TRP A 431 11.90 -10.93 -13.01
C TRP A 431 11.14 -10.74 -14.33
N ARG A 432 9.87 -11.14 -14.32
CA ARG A 432 8.94 -11.01 -15.45
C ARG A 432 8.54 -9.55 -15.70
N GLU A 433 8.28 -8.78 -14.65
CA GLU A 433 8.04 -7.33 -14.76
C GLU A 433 9.25 -6.59 -15.35
N GLY A 434 10.47 -7.06 -15.07
CA GLY A 434 11.71 -6.59 -15.70
C GLY A 434 11.89 -7.01 -17.15
N GLY A 435 10.94 -7.73 -17.75
CA GLY A 435 10.98 -8.18 -19.14
C GLY A 435 11.85 -9.41 -19.37
N HIS A 436 12.26 -10.13 -18.32
CA HIS A 436 13.07 -11.33 -18.44
C HIS A 436 12.18 -12.60 -18.49
N PRO A 437 12.46 -13.56 -19.40
CA PRO A 437 11.67 -14.77 -19.53
C PRO A 437 11.90 -15.73 -18.35
N LEU A 438 10.85 -16.51 -18.03
CA LEU A 438 10.92 -17.65 -17.13
C LEU A 438 10.96 -18.96 -17.95
N VAL A 439 11.47 -20.03 -17.36
CA VAL A 439 11.53 -21.36 -17.94
C VAL A 439 10.88 -22.38 -17.01
N SER A 440 10.27 -23.42 -17.57
CA SER A 440 9.77 -24.54 -16.76
C SER A 440 10.93 -25.28 -16.07
N THR A 441 10.71 -25.69 -14.82
CA THR A 441 11.70 -26.42 -14.02
C THR A 441 11.10 -27.64 -13.32
N THR A 442 11.96 -28.55 -12.90
CA THR A 442 11.65 -29.68 -12.04
C THR A 442 12.44 -29.57 -10.74
N PRO A 443 11.97 -30.16 -9.64
CA PRO A 443 12.73 -30.18 -8.39
C PRO A 443 14.14 -30.76 -8.60
N TYR A 444 15.14 -30.20 -7.92
CA TYR A 444 16.52 -30.68 -7.98
C TYR A 444 16.62 -32.17 -7.63
N GLU A 445 15.85 -32.59 -6.62
CA GLU A 445 15.53 -33.98 -6.27
C GLU A 445 14.11 -34.02 -5.69
N VAL A 446 13.49 -35.20 -5.58
CA VAL A 446 12.16 -35.33 -4.98
C VAL A 446 12.24 -34.99 -3.48
N PRO A 447 11.49 -33.99 -2.99
CA PRO A 447 11.57 -33.61 -1.59
C PRO A 447 11.01 -34.72 -0.67
N PRO A 448 11.55 -34.88 0.55
CA PRO A 448 10.92 -35.68 1.59
C PRO A 448 9.49 -35.16 1.85
N HIS A 449 8.51 -36.07 1.98
CA HIS A 449 7.08 -35.80 2.22
C HIS A 449 6.26 -35.23 1.04
N THR A 450 6.67 -35.47 -0.21
CA THR A 450 5.89 -35.11 -1.41
C THR A 450 5.14 -36.29 -2.05
N GLN A 451 5.04 -37.45 -1.37
CA GLN A 451 4.29 -38.63 -1.82
C GLN A 451 2.83 -38.61 -1.35
#